data_AF-A0A2T0KQC0-F1
#
_entry.id   AF-A0A2T0KQC0-F1
#
_cell.length_a   1.000
_cell.length_b   1.000
_cell.length_c   1.000
_cell.angle_alpha   90.00
_cell.angle_beta   90.00
_cell.angle_gamma   90.00
#
_symmetry.space_group_name_H-M   'P 1'
#
loop_
_entity.id
_entity.type
_entity.pdbx_description
1 polymer ?
#
loop_
_entity_poly.entity_id
_entity_poly.type
_entity_poly.pdbx_seq_one_letter_code
_entity_poly.pdbx_strand_id
1 'polypeptide(L)'
;MDSPRLDIQRSAGKLALFLAGVYLLVLVGVVVSTVSGSPIPLLGWPILLLPAAAFTYSIIDAVRLHRTSDIAETTRLWRRSLLLAVVGTGLMVLAVVITNRITPL
;
A
#
# COMPACT_ATOMS: atom_id res chain seq x y z
N MET A 1 -1.97 -3.29 -31.68
CA MET A 1 -1.32 -4.33 -30.84
C MET A 1 -0.66 -3.60 -29.70
N ASP A 2 -1.23 -3.68 -28.50
CA ASP A 2 -0.61 -3.10 -27.32
C ASP A 2 0.79 -3.71 -27.13
N SER A 3 1.80 -2.85 -26.91
CA SER A 3 3.16 -3.35 -26.75
C SER A 3 3.24 -4.20 -25.47
N PRO A 4 3.91 -5.37 -25.46
CA PRO A 4 4.01 -6.24 -24.29
C PRO A 4 4.52 -5.53 -23.02
N ARG A 5 5.30 -4.46 -23.20
CA ARG A 5 5.82 -3.62 -22.12
C ARG A 5 4.72 -2.81 -21.42
N LEU A 6 3.72 -2.31 -22.14
CA LEU A 6 2.60 -1.56 -21.57
C LEU A 6 1.73 -2.46 -20.69
N ASP A 7 1.53 -3.72 -21.08
CA ASP A 7 0.75 -4.68 -20.30
C ASP A 7 1.43 -5.04 -18.97
N ILE A 8 2.76 -5.22 -18.98
CA ILE A 8 3.55 -5.42 -17.76
C ILE A 8 3.45 -4.21 -16.83
N GLN A 9 3.57 -2.99 -17.37
CA GLN A 9 3.48 -1.76 -16.57
C GLN A 9 2.09 -1.58 -15.94
N ARG A 10 1.02 -1.83 -16.71
CA ARG A 10 -0.35 -1.78 -16.19
C ARG A 10 -0.59 -2.86 -15.13
N SER A 11 -0.04 -4.06 -15.32
CA SER A 11 -0.11 -5.14 -14.33
C SER A 11 0.59 -4.78 -13.01
N ALA A 12 1.72 -4.07 -13.07
CA ALA A 12 2.39 -3.53 -11.88
C ALA A 12 1.51 -2.51 -11.14
N GLY A 13 0.81 -1.61 -11.85
CA GLY A 13 -0.16 -0.71 -11.24
C GLY A 13 -1.34 -1.44 -10.57
N LYS A 14 -1.85 -2.51 -11.19
CA LYS A 14 -2.89 -3.36 -10.59
C LYS A 14 -2.38 -4.08 -9.34
N LEU A 15 -1.14 -4.57 -9.34
CA LEU A 15 -0.51 -5.17 -8.17
C LEU A 15 -0.38 -4.15 -7.02
N ALA A 16 0.03 -2.92 -7.32
CA ALA A 16 0.09 -1.85 -6.32
C ALA A 16 -1.29 -1.56 -5.70
N LEU A 17 -2.35 -1.49 -6.51
CA LEU A 17 -3.72 -1.35 -6.03
C LEU A 17 -4.16 -2.54 -5.17
N PHE A 18 -3.81 -3.76 -5.57
CA PHE A 18 -4.09 -4.96 -4.81
C PHE A 18 -3.43 -4.92 -3.43
N LEU A 19 -2.14 -4.58 -3.35
CA LEU A 19 -1.42 -4.44 -2.08
C LEU A 19 -2.02 -3.36 -1.18
N ALA A 20 -2.43 -2.24 -1.75
CA ALA A 20 -3.13 -1.20 -0.99
C ALA A 20 -4.49 -1.68 -0.46
N GLY A 21 -5.22 -2.49 -1.25
CA GLY A 21 -6.45 -3.15 -0.81
C GLY A 21 -6.21 -4.14 0.34
N VAL A 22 -5.13 -4.93 0.28
CA VAL A 22 -4.73 -5.81 1.39
C VAL A 22 -4.46 -5.00 2.65
N TYR A 23 -3.73 -3.89 2.54
CA TYR A 23 -3.50 -3.00 3.68
C TYR A 23 -4.80 -2.45 4.28
N LEU A 24 -5.78 -2.08 3.44
CA LEU A 24 -7.09 -1.65 3.92
C LEU A 24 -7.80 -2.75 4.74
N LEU A 25 -7.74 -4.00 4.28
CA LEU A 25 -8.29 -5.15 5.03
C LEU A 25 -7.58 -5.34 6.38
N VAL A 26 -6.26 -5.18 6.42
CA VAL A 26 -5.49 -5.22 7.68
C VAL A 26 -5.94 -4.11 8.62
N LEU A 27 -6.11 -2.88 8.12
CA LEU A 27 -6.58 -1.74 8.91
C LEU A 27 -7.98 -1.99 9.50
N VAL A 28 -8.89 -2.54 8.70
CA VAL A 28 -10.24 -2.93 9.15
C VAL A 28 -10.15 -4.01 10.23
N GLY A 29 -9.34 -5.06 10.03
CA GLY A 29 -9.15 -6.11 11.03
C GLY A 29 -8.62 -5.58 12.36
N VAL A 30 -7.68 -4.62 12.30
CA VAL A 30 -7.15 -3.87 13.45
C VAL A 30 -8.25 -3.11 14.19
N VAL A 31 -9.10 -2.38 13.47
CA VAL A 31 -10.21 -1.62 14.07
C VAL A 31 -11.20 -2.56 14.74
N VAL A 32 -11.59 -3.64 14.04
CA VAL A 32 -12.52 -4.65 14.58
C VAL A 32 -11.95 -5.31 15.84
N SER A 33 -10.67 -5.68 15.83
CA SER A 33 -9.98 -6.25 17.00
C SER A 33 -9.95 -5.27 18.18
N THR A 34 -9.70 -3.99 17.91
CA THR A 34 -9.71 -2.93 18.94
C THR A 34 -11.09 -2.77 19.57
N VAL A 35 -12.15 -2.75 18.76
CA VAL A 35 -13.55 -2.64 19.24
C VAL A 35 -13.99 -3.91 19.97
N SER A 36 -13.44 -5.08 19.60
CA SER A 36 -13.77 -6.38 20.21
C SER A 36 -13.07 -6.64 21.55
N GLY A 37 -12.30 -5.68 22.07
CA GLY A 37 -11.67 -5.76 23.39
C GLY A 37 -10.17 -6.07 23.38
N SER A 38 -9.51 -6.04 22.23
CA SER A 38 -8.04 -6.11 22.11
C SER A 38 -7.47 -4.77 21.66
N PRO A 39 -7.41 -3.76 22.53
CA PRO A 39 -7.06 -2.41 22.13
C PRO A 39 -5.60 -2.31 21.70
N ILE A 40 -5.37 -1.65 20.56
CA ILE A 40 -4.02 -1.27 20.13
C ILE A 40 -3.52 -0.14 21.03
N PRO A 41 -2.25 -0.19 21.49
CA PRO A 41 -1.66 0.89 22.25
C PRO A 41 -1.74 2.21 21.48
N LEU A 42 -1.88 3.34 22.18
CA LEU A 42 -2.03 4.67 21.56
C LEU A 42 -0.99 4.97 20.47
N LEU A 43 0.25 4.51 20.66
CA LEU A 43 1.34 4.69 19.68
C LEU A 43 1.24 3.78 18.44
N GLY A 44 0.47 2.69 18.49
CA GLY A 44 0.25 1.82 17.35
C GLY A 44 -0.57 2.48 16.24
N TRP A 45 -1.47 3.41 16.57
CA TRP A 45 -2.26 4.16 15.59
C TRP A 45 -1.41 5.04 14.66
N PRO A 46 -0.53 5.94 15.17
CA PRO A 46 0.40 6.67 14.31
C PRO A 46 1.29 5.77 13.46
N ILE A 47 1.76 4.66 14.01
CA ILE A 47 2.63 3.71 13.29
C ILE A 47 1.88 3.08 12.11
N LEU A 48 0.60 2.73 12.30
CA LEU A 48 -0.25 2.20 11.25
C LEU A 48 -0.55 3.21 10.15
N LEU A 49 -0.48 4.53 10.41
CA LEU A 49 -0.69 5.56 9.38
C LEU A 49 0.49 5.72 8.41
N LEU A 50 1.70 5.29 8.79
CA LEU A 50 2.89 5.38 7.91
C LEU A 50 2.71 4.60 6.59
N PRO A 51 2.28 3.32 6.61
CA PRO A 51 1.93 2.60 5.37
C PRO A 51 0.81 3.29 4.58
N ALA A 52 -0.19 3.88 5.25
CA ALA A 52 -1.31 4.55 4.58
C ALA A 52 -0.83 5.69 3.68
N ALA A 53 0.13 6.49 4.14
CA ALA A 53 0.72 7.56 3.33
C ALA A 53 1.40 7.00 2.08
N ALA A 54 2.22 5.95 2.22
CA ALA A 54 2.91 5.32 1.10
C ALA A 54 1.92 4.72 0.07
N PHE A 55 0.91 3.99 0.54
CA PHE A 55 -0.12 3.41 -0.32
C PHE A 55 -0.98 4.48 -1.01
N THR A 56 -1.28 5.59 -0.34
CA THR A 56 -2.06 6.70 -0.93
C THR A 56 -1.34 7.25 -2.16
N TYR A 57 -0.05 7.59 -2.05
CA TYR A 57 0.72 8.06 -3.19
C TYR A 57 0.88 6.97 -4.27
N SER A 58 1.05 5.70 -3.87
CA SER A 58 1.11 4.58 -4.79
C SER A 58 -0.18 4.43 -5.63
N ILE A 59 -1.35 4.57 -5.00
CA ILE A 59 -2.66 4.54 -5.66
C ILE A 59 -2.80 5.72 -6.63
N ILE A 60 -2.44 6.94 -6.21
CA ILE A 60 -2.52 8.13 -7.07
C ILE A 60 -1.71 7.91 -8.35
N ASP A 61 -0.48 7.41 -8.22
CA ASP A 61 0.39 7.12 -9.36
C ASP A 61 -0.15 5.95 -10.21
N ALA A 62 -0.73 4.91 -9.59
CA ALA A 62 -1.36 3.79 -10.29
C ALA A 62 -2.59 4.23 -11.10
N VAL A 63 -3.43 5.12 -10.55
CA VAL A 63 -4.60 5.67 -11.26
C VAL A 63 -4.16 6.57 -12.41
N ARG A 64 -3.12 7.40 -12.21
CA ARG A 64 -2.52 8.22 -13.28
C ARG A 64 -1.94 7.36 -14.40
N LEU A 65 -1.31 6.23 -14.06
CA LEU A 65 -0.76 5.28 -15.03
C LEU A 65 -1.83 4.76 -16.01
N HIS A 66 -3.06 4.57 -15.54
CA HIS A 66 -4.18 4.13 -16.39
C HIS A 66 -4.79 5.25 -17.24
N ARG A 67 -4.50 6.52 -16.91
CA ARG A 67 -5.04 7.69 -17.62
C ARG A 67 -4.08 8.28 -18.65
N THR A 68 -2.76 8.16 -18.44
CA THR A 68 -1.78 8.75 -19.36
C THR A 68 -1.48 7.81 -20.53
N SER A 69 -1.25 8.40 -21.70
CA SER A 69 -0.82 7.68 -22.93
C SER A 69 0.63 7.99 -23.31
N ASP A 70 1.31 8.88 -22.57
CA ASP A 70 2.72 9.19 -22.76
C ASP A 70 3.61 8.06 -22.23
N ILE A 71 4.50 7.55 -23.08
CA ILE A 71 5.44 6.44 -22.81
C ILE A 71 6.49 6.83 -21.75
N ALA A 72 6.95 8.08 -21.76
CA ALA A 72 7.94 8.55 -20.79
C ALA A 72 7.31 8.70 -19.40
N GLU A 73 6.10 9.24 -19.35
CA GLU A 73 5.36 9.42 -18.10
C GLU A 73 4.90 8.08 -17.51
N THR A 74 4.37 7.16 -18.33
CA THR A 74 4.03 5.80 -17.89
C THR A 74 5.23 5.10 -17.26
N THR A 75 6.41 5.17 -17.89
CA THR A 75 7.66 4.55 -17.38
C THR A 75 8.04 5.06 -15.97
N ARG A 76 7.85 6.35 -15.72
CA ARG A 76 8.12 6.95 -14.40
C ARG A 76 7.06 6.56 -13.38
N LEU A 77 5.78 6.61 -13.76
CA LEU A 77 4.65 6.33 -12.88
C LEU A 77 4.62 4.88 -12.40
N TRP A 78 4.86 3.89 -13.28
CA TRP A 78 4.82 2.48 -12.84
C TRP A 78 5.95 2.16 -11.86
N ARG A 79 7.17 2.68 -12.08
CA ARG A 79 8.29 2.49 -11.15
C ARG A 79 8.00 3.12 -9.80
N ARG A 80 7.49 4.35 -9.79
CA ARG A 80 7.18 5.07 -8.56
C ARG A 80 6.03 4.40 -7.79
N SER A 81 4.95 4.05 -8.48
CA SER A 81 3.81 3.34 -7.89
C SER A 81 4.24 2.01 -7.29
N LEU A 82 5.01 1.19 -8.02
CA LEU A 82 5.52 -0.09 -7.54
C LEU A 82 6.45 0.08 -6.34
N LEU A 83 7.40 1.02 -6.40
CA LEU A 83 8.33 1.29 -5.30
C LEU A 83 7.57 1.72 -4.04
N LEU A 84 6.61 2.63 -4.18
CA LEU A 84 5.77 3.06 -3.06
C LEU A 84 4.90 1.92 -2.52
N ALA A 85 4.41 1.01 -3.35
CA ALA A 85 3.66 -0.16 -2.89
C ALA A 85 4.55 -1.14 -2.10
N VAL A 86 5.78 -1.38 -2.57
CA VAL A 86 6.77 -2.20 -1.86
C VAL A 86 7.16 -1.56 -0.52
N VAL A 87 7.43 -0.25 -0.52
CA VAL A 87 7.71 0.51 0.72
C VAL A 87 6.51 0.47 1.67
N GLY A 88 5.29 0.70 1.17
CA GLY A 88 4.07 0.62 1.96
C GLY A 88 3.87 -0.76 2.58
N THR A 89 4.13 -1.82 1.81
CA THR A 89 4.09 -3.20 2.31
C THR A 89 5.15 -3.45 3.39
N GLY A 90 6.39 -2.99 3.17
CA GLY A 90 7.46 -3.10 4.16
C GLY A 90 7.13 -2.36 5.46
N LEU A 91 6.60 -1.14 5.36
CA LEU A 91 6.13 -0.36 6.50
C LEU A 91 4.97 -1.07 7.21
N MET A 92 4.05 -1.71 6.47
CA MET A 92 2.93 -2.45 7.06
C MET A 92 3.44 -3.63 7.90
N VAL A 93 4.35 -4.44 7.35
CA VAL A 93 4.96 -5.55 8.08
C VAL A 93 5.69 -5.04 9.32
N LEU A 94 6.48 -3.98 9.18
CA LEU A 94 7.20 -3.37 10.30
C LEU A 94 6.24 -2.84 11.38
N ALA A 95 5.16 -2.18 10.99
CA ALA A 95 4.12 -1.67 11.89
C ALA A 95 3.48 -2.80 12.71
N VAL A 96 3.12 -3.91 12.05
CA VAL A 96 2.56 -5.09 12.72
C VAL A 96 3.57 -5.70 13.69
N VAL A 97 4.83 -5.86 13.27
CA VAL A 97 5.88 -6.41 14.13
C VAL A 97 6.11 -5.55 15.36
N ILE A 98 6.20 -4.22 15.20
CA ILE A 98 6.38 -3.29 16.32
C ILE A 98 5.17 -3.36 17.27
N THR A 99 3.96 -3.34 16.73
CA THR A 99 2.73 -3.40 17.54
C THR A 99 2.62 -4.70 18.34
N ASN A 100 2.97 -5.84 17.73
CA ASN A 100 3.04 -7.14 18.42
C ASN A 100 4.13 -7.21 19.49
N ARG A 101 5.23 -6.46 19.34
CA ARG A 101 6.30 -6.41 20.36
C ARG A 101 5.91 -5.55 21.56
N ILE A 102 5.16 -4.47 21.33
CA ILE A 102 4.69 -3.57 22.39
C ILE A 102 3.50 -4.17 23.14
N THR A 103 2.69 -4.96 22.45
CA THR A 103 1.51 -5.65 22.98
C THR A 103 1.63 -7.12 22.59
N PRO A 104 2.37 -7.94 23.36
CA PRO A 104 2.30 -9.38 23.16
C PRO A 104 0.86 -9.80 23.46
N LEU A 105 0.15 -10.23 22.41
CA LEU A 105 -1.14 -10.91 22.55
C LEU A 105 -1.01 -12.13 23.46
#